data_AF-A8ULV6-F1
#
_entry.id   AF-A8ULV6-F1
#
_cell.length_a   1.000
_cell.length_b   1.000
_cell.length_c   1.000
_cell.angle_alpha   90.00
_cell.angle_beta   90.00
_cell.angle_gamma   90.00
#
_symmetry.space_group_name_H-M   'P 1'
#
loop_
_entity.id
_entity.type
_entity.pdbx_description
1 polymer ?
#
loop_
_entity_poly.entity_id
_entity_poly.type
_entity_poly.pdbx_seq_one_letter_code
_entity_poly.pdbx_strand_id
1 'polypeptide(L)' 'MAMGIAMGVAFGTAIGVATDNLGLWIGVGIAIGAGVGNAMQKKANGDTDDKS' A
#
# COMPACT_ATOMS: atom_id res chain seq x y z
N MET A 1 7.15 -2.41 -4.32
CA MET A 1 6.69 -1.16 -3.66
C MET A 1 5.49 -0.49 -4.33
N ALA A 2 5.51 -0.20 -5.65
CA ALA A 2 4.46 0.60 -6.31
C ALA A 2 3.03 0.02 -6.19
N MET A 3 2.87 -1.31 -6.29
CA MET A 3 1.56 -1.97 -6.21
C MET A 3 0.87 -1.77 -4.84
N GLY A 4 1.64 -1.78 -3.75
CA GLY A 4 1.11 -1.61 -2.40
C GLY A 4 0.65 -0.18 -2.13
N ILE A 5 1.42 0.81 -2.60
CA ILE A 5 1.03 2.23 -2.51
C ILE A 5 -0.22 2.49 -3.37
N ALA A 6 -0.29 1.95 -4.60
CA ALA A 6 -1.47 2.09 -5.46
C ALA A 6 -2.75 1.53 -4.80
N MET A 7 -2.66 0.33 -4.19
CA MET A 7 -3.76 -0.24 -3.41
C MET A 7 -4.11 0.63 -2.18
N GLY A 8 -3.12 1.07 -1.42
CA GLY A 8 -3.33 1.90 -0.24
C GLY A 8 -3.98 3.25 -0.56
N VAL A 9 -3.62 3.87 -1.68
CA VAL A 9 -4.24 5.11 -2.18
C VAL A 9 -5.67 4.85 -2.67
N ALA A 10 -5.92 3.75 -3.40
CA ALA A 10 -7.27 3.41 -3.86
C ALA A 10 -8.24 3.16 -2.68
N PHE A 11 -7.83 2.40 -1.67
CA PHE A 11 -8.64 2.18 -0.47
C PHE A 11 -8.74 3.44 0.41
N GLY A 12 -7.63 4.17 0.59
CA GLY A 12 -7.60 5.39 1.39
C GLY A 12 -8.48 6.50 0.79
N THR A 13 -8.51 6.63 -0.54
CA THR A 13 -9.41 7.58 -1.22
C THR A 13 -10.87 7.13 -1.13
N ALA A 14 -11.19 5.86 -1.36
CA ALA A 14 -12.56 5.36 -1.24
C ALA A 14 -13.15 5.57 0.18
N ILE A 15 -12.39 5.27 1.22
CA ILE A 15 -12.81 5.45 2.62
C ILE A 15 -12.81 6.94 3.00
N GLY A 16 -11.82 7.70 2.52
CA GLY A 16 -11.71 9.13 2.77
C GLY A 16 -12.85 9.96 2.17
N VAL A 17 -13.32 9.59 0.97
CA VAL A 17 -14.54 10.18 0.37
C VAL A 17 -15.76 9.81 1.21
N ALA A 18 -15.89 8.54 1.62
CA ALA A 18 -17.04 8.08 2.39
C ALA A 18 -17.15 8.70 3.81
N THR A 19 -16.05 9.21 4.36
CA THR A 19 -15.98 9.83 5.70
C THR A 19 -15.83 11.36 5.65
N ASP A 20 -15.96 11.95 4.46
CA ASP A 20 -15.73 13.40 4.22
C ASP A 20 -14.39 13.91 4.77
N ASN A 21 -13.41 13.02 4.93
CA ASN A 21 -12.11 13.29 5.56
C ASN A 21 -10.95 12.71 4.75
N LEU A 22 -10.88 13.13 3.49
CA LEU A 22 -9.85 12.73 2.54
C LEU A 22 -8.42 12.99 3.02
N GLY A 23 -8.17 14.12 3.69
CA GLY A 23 -6.83 14.50 4.14
C GLY A 23 -6.25 13.52 5.16
N LEU A 24 -7.06 13.05 6.09
CA LEU A 24 -6.65 12.06 7.10
C LEU A 24 -6.42 10.69 6.45
N TRP A 25 -7.37 10.27 5.60
CA TRP A 25 -7.35 8.94 5.00
C TRP A 25 -6.33 8.75 3.87
N ILE A 26 -5.90 9.81 3.18
CA ILE A 26 -4.77 9.73 2.24
C ILE A 26 -3.47 9.38 2.99
N GLY A 27 -3.20 10.01 4.13
CA GLY A 27 -2.02 9.71 4.94
C GLY A 27 -2.03 8.28 5.45
N VAL A 28 -3.18 7.84 5.97
CA VAL A 28 -3.41 6.46 6.43
C VAL A 28 -3.27 5.46 5.27
N GLY A 29 -3.87 5.74 4.12
CA GLY A 29 -3.81 4.89 2.93
C GLY A 29 -2.38 4.72 2.40
N ILE A 30 -1.59 5.80 2.36
CA ILE A 30 -0.17 5.74 1.97
C ILE A 30 0.65 4.97 2.99
N ALA A 31 0.45 5.18 4.29
CA ALA A 31 1.17 4.47 5.35
C ALA A 31 0.89 2.96 5.32
N ILE A 32 -0.38 2.57 5.19
CA ILE A 32 -0.78 1.16 5.04
C ILE A 32 -0.24 0.58 3.74
N GLY A 33 -0.41 1.28 2.62
CA GLY A 33 0.06 0.83 1.31
C GLY A 33 1.58 0.67 1.22
N ALA A 34 2.34 1.57 1.84
CA ALA A 34 3.79 1.48 1.93
C ALA A 34 4.22 0.34 2.87
N GLY A 35 3.56 0.18 4.03
CA GLY A 35 3.85 -0.89 4.98
C GLY A 35 3.59 -2.29 4.38
N VAL A 36 2.39 -2.48 3.81
CA VAL A 36 2.00 -3.74 3.14
C VAL A 36 2.84 -3.97 1.88
N GLY A 37 3.03 -2.93 1.05
CA GLY A 37 3.85 -3.02 -0.16
C GLY A 37 5.31 -3.35 0.12
N ASN A 38 5.87 -2.88 1.24
CA ASN A 38 7.22 -3.21 1.68
C ASN A 38 7.29 -4.62 2.26
N ALA A 39 6.30 -5.05 3.05
CA ALA A 39 6.21 -6.42 3.57
C ALA A 39 6.07 -7.46 2.44
N MET A 40 5.24 -7.18 1.44
CA MET A 40 5.07 -8.03 0.26
C MET A 40 6.32 -8.04 -0.62
N GLN A 41 6.99 -6.89 -0.81
CA GLN A 41 8.27 -6.85 -1.55
C GLN A 41 9.36 -7.65 -0.83
N LYS A 42 9.42 -7.58 0.50
CA LYS A 42 10.37 -8.36 1.30
C LYS A 42 10.11 -9.86 1.19
N LYS A 43 8.86 -10.27 0.98
CA LYS A 43 8.49 -11.67 0.72
C LYS A 43 8.80 -12.09 -0.72
N ALA A 44 8.54 -11.22 -1.70
CA ALA A 44 8.82 -11.48 -3.11
C ALA A 44 10.33 -11.57 -3.41
N ASN A 45 11.15 -10.70 -2.81
CA ASN A 45 12.61 -10.77 -2.94
C ASN A 45 13.24 -11.94 -2.16
N GLY A 46 12.50 -12.60 -1.26
CA GLY A 46 12.96 -13.84 -0.62
C GLY A 46 12.74 -15.09 -1.49
N ASP A 47 12.07 -14.95 -2.63
CA ASP A 47 11.68 -16.05 -3.53
C ASP A 47 12.41 -15.96 -4.89
N THR A 48 13.33 -15.00 -5.07
CA THR A 48 14.06 -14.79 -6.35
C THR A 48 15.55 -15.14 -6.29
N ASP A 49 16.07 -15.59 -5.14
CA ASP A 49 17.43 -16.13 -5.02
C ASP A 49 17.50 -17.68 -5.19
N ASP A 50 16.50 -18.32 -5.81
CA ASP A 50 16.56 -19.73 -6.23
C ASP A 50 15.84 -19.98 -7.57
N LYS A 51 16.30 -19.28 -8.62
CA LYS A 51 16.32 -19.71 -10.04
C LYS A 51 16.62 -18.51 -10.94
N SER A 52 17.85 -18.44 -11.45
CA SER A 52 18.21 -18.25 -12.87
C SER A 52 19.72 -18.15 -13.01
#